data_AF-E0W1T0-F1
#
_entry.id   AF-E0W1T0-F1
#
_cell.length_a   1.000
_cell.length_b   1.000
_cell.length_c   1.000
_cell.angle_alpha   90.00
_cell.angle_beta   90.00
_cell.angle_gamma   90.00
#
_symmetry.space_group_name_H-M   'P 1'
#
loop_
_entity.id
_entity.type
_entity.pdbx_description
1 polymer ?
#
loop_
_entity_poly.entity_id
_entity_poly.type
_entity_poly.pdbx_seq_one_letter_code
_entity_poly.pdbx_strand_id
1 'polypeptide(L)'
;MPFKRFVETGRVAWISGGRYAGRLCSIVDVIDQTRVLVDGPKSGVPRIPIRLNQIRLTKFLIKFPFKGSTRVVRKAWEASKFMEKWRAGKWSGNLSKRKLRRKMSDFDRFKLRNARKARNALRTAEYLRLMKAAKRRSERLRRNSAKWRISKKLGKPIPDKPKKPVTEKKLKSRRVTSPKVKTLKSVKGKAKLTKKVQKVAGGKPKVEKSKATTGKASAKPQK
;
A
#
# COMPACT_ATOMS: atom_id res chain seq x y z
N MET A 1 -0.44 -14.84 -24.23
CA MET A 1 0.65 -15.61 -23.57
C MET A 1 0.43 -15.67 -22.06
N PRO A 2 0.66 -16.81 -21.40
CA PRO A 2 0.37 -17.01 -19.97
C PRO A 2 1.36 -16.31 -19.01
N PHE A 3 2.61 -16.10 -19.44
CA PHE A 3 3.66 -15.47 -18.63
C PHE A 3 3.56 -13.93 -18.64
N LYS A 4 3.80 -13.29 -17.49
CA LYS A 4 3.65 -11.83 -17.29
C LYS A 4 4.93 -11.09 -16.93
N ARG A 5 5.96 -11.81 -16.49
CA ARG A 5 7.23 -11.24 -16.03
C ARG A 5 8.35 -11.99 -16.73
N PHE A 6 9.15 -11.27 -17.48
CA PHE A 6 10.21 -11.83 -18.29
C PHE A 6 11.56 -11.29 -17.83
N VAL A 7 12.60 -12.08 -18.08
CA VAL A 7 13.99 -11.64 -17.95
C VAL A 7 14.27 -10.77 -19.18
N GLU A 8 14.39 -9.48 -18.96
CA GLU A 8 14.63 -8.50 -20.03
C GLU A 8 15.38 -7.31 -19.44
N THR A 9 16.05 -6.57 -20.32
CA THR A 9 16.77 -5.36 -19.96
C THR A 9 15.83 -4.34 -19.33
N GLY A 10 16.27 -3.75 -18.21
CA GLY A 10 15.47 -2.77 -17.47
C GLY A 10 14.51 -3.36 -16.45
N ARG A 11 14.29 -4.67 -16.46
CA ARG A 11 13.40 -5.32 -15.49
C ARG A 11 13.99 -5.23 -14.10
N VAL A 12 13.19 -4.74 -13.15
CA VAL A 12 13.63 -4.67 -11.75
C VAL A 12 13.38 -6.00 -11.06
N ALA A 13 14.38 -6.48 -10.37
CA ALA A 13 14.36 -7.71 -9.59
C ALA A 13 14.70 -7.45 -8.11
N TRP A 14 14.18 -8.33 -7.26
CA TRP A 14 14.46 -8.39 -5.84
C TRP A 14 15.47 -9.49 -5.56
N ILE A 15 16.59 -9.17 -4.91
CA ILE A 15 17.62 -10.15 -4.57
C ILE A 15 17.18 -10.92 -3.31
N SER A 16 17.03 -12.24 -3.43
CA SER A 16 16.59 -13.10 -2.33
C SER A 16 17.72 -13.62 -1.46
N GLY A 17 18.92 -13.82 -2.03
CA GLY A 17 20.05 -14.45 -1.33
C GLY A 17 21.39 -13.79 -1.64
N GLY A 18 22.45 -14.24 -0.98
CA GLY A 18 23.81 -13.70 -1.13
C GLY A 18 24.04 -12.38 -0.38
N ARG A 19 25.21 -11.76 -0.62
CA ARG A 19 25.67 -10.54 0.07
C ARG A 19 24.72 -9.36 -0.05
N TYR A 20 23.94 -9.30 -1.14
CA TYR A 20 23.00 -8.22 -1.43
C TYR A 20 21.53 -8.62 -1.23
N ALA A 21 21.28 -9.69 -0.46
CA ALA A 21 19.93 -10.11 -0.12
C ALA A 21 19.13 -8.95 0.48
N GLY A 22 17.89 -8.79 0.03
CA GLY A 22 17.03 -7.72 0.53
C GLY A 22 17.12 -6.40 -0.25
N ARG A 23 17.90 -6.35 -1.33
CA ARG A 23 18.08 -5.15 -2.16
C ARG A 23 17.41 -5.31 -3.53
N LEU A 24 17.12 -4.17 -4.16
CA LEU A 24 16.56 -4.10 -5.50
C LEU A 24 17.65 -3.82 -6.52
N CYS A 25 17.57 -4.48 -7.66
CA CYS A 25 18.46 -4.26 -8.80
C CYS A 25 17.65 -4.26 -10.10
N SER A 26 18.18 -3.63 -11.14
CA SER A 26 17.69 -3.74 -12.52
C SER A 26 18.60 -4.68 -13.31
N ILE A 27 18.01 -5.54 -14.13
CA ILE A 27 18.72 -6.37 -15.10
C ILE A 27 19.22 -5.46 -16.22
N VAL A 28 20.51 -5.51 -16.52
CA VAL A 28 21.14 -4.68 -17.54
C VAL A 28 21.45 -5.48 -18.79
N ASP A 29 21.90 -6.72 -18.60
CA ASP A 29 22.27 -7.64 -19.67
C ASP A 29 22.00 -9.09 -19.23
N VAL A 30 21.78 -9.97 -20.19
CA VAL A 30 21.65 -11.41 -19.98
C VAL A 30 22.95 -12.04 -20.43
N ILE A 31 23.68 -12.66 -19.50
CA ILE A 31 25.02 -13.19 -19.77
C ILE A 31 24.89 -14.59 -20.39
N ASP A 32 24.13 -15.44 -19.70
CA ASP A 32 23.85 -16.81 -20.12
C ASP A 32 22.46 -17.23 -19.63
N GLN A 33 22.09 -18.48 -19.88
CA GLN A 33 20.79 -19.04 -19.50
C GLN A 33 20.48 -18.94 -18.00
N THR A 34 21.50 -18.90 -17.15
CA THR A 34 21.37 -18.96 -15.69
C THR A 34 21.76 -17.68 -14.98
N ARG A 35 22.49 -16.77 -15.65
CA ARG A 35 23.10 -15.57 -15.06
C ARG A 35 22.73 -14.32 -15.83
N VAL A 36 22.52 -13.26 -15.08
CA VAL A 36 22.25 -11.91 -15.58
C VAL A 36 23.20 -10.91 -14.96
N LEU A 37 23.55 -9.89 -15.74
CA LEU A 37 24.25 -8.72 -15.24
C LEU A 37 23.22 -7.78 -14.62
N VAL A 38 23.40 -7.44 -13.34
CA VAL A 38 22.49 -6.55 -12.63
C VAL A 38 23.21 -5.31 -12.15
N ASP A 39 22.46 -4.23 -11.98
CA ASP A 39 22.95 -2.98 -11.39
C ASP A 39 21.86 -2.36 -10.51
N GLY A 40 22.22 -1.81 -9.35
CA GLY A 40 21.29 -1.22 -8.38
C GLY A 40 21.88 0.03 -7.72
N PRO A 41 22.10 1.12 -8.47
CA PRO A 41 22.87 2.27 -8.02
C PRO A 41 22.26 3.00 -6.81
N LYS A 42 20.92 3.01 -6.67
CA LYS A 42 20.23 3.61 -5.51
C LYS A 42 20.06 2.65 -4.33
N SER A 43 20.15 1.35 -4.58
CA SER A 43 20.03 0.30 -3.56
C SER A 43 21.39 -0.14 -3.01
N GLY A 44 22.49 0.43 -3.51
CA GLY A 44 23.85 0.07 -3.13
C GLY A 44 24.28 -1.33 -3.61
N VAL A 45 23.71 -1.81 -4.72
CA VAL A 45 24.17 -3.03 -5.39
C VAL A 45 25.08 -2.58 -6.55
N PRO A 46 26.38 -2.91 -6.52
CA PRO A 46 27.27 -2.59 -7.64
C PRO A 46 26.90 -3.43 -8.86
N ARG A 47 27.47 -3.09 -10.02
CA ARG A 47 27.27 -3.84 -11.25
C ARG A 47 27.98 -5.19 -11.15
N ILE A 48 27.21 -6.28 -11.04
CA ILE A 48 27.73 -7.63 -10.84
C ILE A 48 26.89 -8.69 -11.56
N PRO A 49 27.48 -9.84 -11.91
CA PRO A 49 26.72 -11.00 -12.37
C PRO A 49 25.98 -11.66 -11.18
N ILE A 50 24.71 -12.00 -11.37
CA ILE A 50 23.90 -12.75 -10.39
C ILE A 50 23.15 -13.89 -11.10
N ARG A 51 23.00 -15.04 -10.42
CA ARG A 51 22.19 -16.16 -10.90
C ARG A 51 20.69 -15.83 -10.85
N LEU A 52 19.93 -16.18 -11.88
CA LEU A 52 18.50 -15.97 -11.99
C LEU A 52 17.72 -16.58 -10.81
N ASN A 53 18.16 -17.74 -10.31
CA ASN A 53 17.55 -18.41 -9.15
C ASN A 53 17.60 -17.57 -7.85
N GLN A 54 18.58 -16.65 -7.74
CA GLN A 54 18.75 -15.80 -6.55
C GLN A 54 17.91 -14.53 -6.59
N ILE A 55 17.29 -14.21 -7.73
CA ILE A 55 16.49 -12.99 -7.91
C ILE A 55 15.02 -13.32 -8.16
N ARG A 56 14.13 -12.44 -7.72
CA ARG A 56 12.70 -12.51 -8.00
C ARG A 56 12.27 -11.32 -8.83
N LEU A 57 11.81 -11.58 -10.04
CA LEU A 57 11.36 -10.53 -10.96
C LEU A 57 10.15 -9.79 -10.40
N THR A 58 10.21 -8.47 -10.46
CA THR A 58 9.08 -7.60 -10.10
C THR A 58 8.28 -7.21 -11.33
N LYS A 59 7.15 -6.55 -11.12
CA LYS A 59 6.32 -6.03 -12.22
C LYS A 59 6.90 -4.77 -12.88
N PHE A 60 7.92 -4.16 -12.28
CA PHE A 60 8.43 -2.87 -12.72
C PHE A 60 9.49 -3.04 -13.79
N LEU A 61 9.36 -2.25 -14.85
CA LEU A 61 10.29 -2.16 -15.97
C LEU A 61 10.76 -0.71 -16.06
N ILE A 62 12.07 -0.49 -16.03
CA ILE A 62 12.69 0.81 -16.23
C ILE A 62 13.37 0.78 -17.59
N LYS A 63 12.93 1.61 -18.53
CA LYS A 63 13.51 1.62 -19.87
C LYS A 63 14.86 2.33 -19.85
N PHE A 64 15.91 1.65 -20.30
CA PHE A 64 17.23 2.20 -20.57
C PHE A 64 17.90 1.36 -21.68
N PRO A 65 18.90 1.89 -22.40
CA PRO A 65 19.53 1.18 -23.51
C PRO A 65 20.23 -0.10 -23.06
N PHE A 66 20.25 -1.11 -23.94
CA PHE A 66 20.99 -2.35 -23.72
C PHE A 66 22.45 -2.07 -23.37
N LYS A 67 22.98 -2.78 -22.36
CA LYS A 67 24.33 -2.56 -21.80
C LYS A 67 24.63 -1.14 -21.27
N GLY A 68 23.62 -0.29 -21.04
CA GLY A 68 23.81 1.06 -20.54
C GLY A 68 24.69 1.15 -19.28
N SER A 69 25.57 2.15 -19.21
CA SER A 69 26.46 2.40 -18.06
C SER A 69 25.68 2.66 -16.76
N THR A 70 26.30 2.42 -15.61
CA THR A 70 25.72 2.68 -14.28
C THR A 70 25.22 4.13 -14.12
N ARG A 71 25.85 5.11 -14.80
CA ARG A 71 25.36 6.50 -14.84
C ARG A 71 23.99 6.60 -15.49
N VAL A 72 23.79 5.92 -16.62
CA VAL A 72 22.52 5.89 -17.36
C VAL A 72 21.44 5.18 -16.56
N VAL A 73 21.78 4.03 -15.95
CA VAL A 73 20.85 3.27 -15.09
C VAL A 73 20.41 4.11 -13.89
N ARG A 74 21.34 4.84 -13.25
CA ARG A 74 21.03 5.75 -12.14
C ARG A 74 20.05 6.85 -12.56
N LYS A 75 20.32 7.52 -13.69
CA LYS A 75 19.43 8.55 -14.24
C LYS A 75 18.03 7.98 -14.54
N ALA A 76 17.94 6.77 -15.10
CA ALA A 76 16.67 6.12 -15.38
C ALA A 76 15.89 5.72 -14.11
N TRP A 77 16.59 5.28 -13.06
CA TRP A 77 15.99 5.00 -11.74
C TRP A 77 15.39 6.25 -11.09
N GLU A 78 16.08 7.39 -11.20
CA GLU A 78 15.62 8.67 -10.66
C GLU A 78 14.48 9.25 -11.50
N ALA A 79 14.62 9.27 -12.83
CA ALA A 79 13.57 9.72 -13.75
C ALA A 79 12.26 8.93 -13.58
N SER A 80 12.37 7.61 -13.37
CA SER A 80 11.19 6.77 -13.15
C SER A 80 10.61 6.87 -11.73
N LYS A 81 11.27 7.58 -10.81
CA LYS A 81 10.94 7.64 -9.36
C LYS A 81 10.67 6.25 -8.78
N PHE A 82 11.50 5.28 -9.18
CA PHE A 82 11.22 3.87 -8.94
C PHE A 82 11.12 3.54 -7.44
N MET A 83 11.97 4.14 -6.60
CA MET A 83 11.97 3.89 -5.16
C MET A 83 10.66 4.30 -4.48
N GLU A 84 10.02 5.37 -4.94
CA GLU A 84 8.71 5.80 -4.45
C GLU A 84 7.62 4.81 -4.86
N LYS A 85 7.62 4.40 -6.14
CA LYS A 85 6.71 3.39 -6.67
C LYS A 85 6.84 2.05 -5.95
N TRP A 86 8.07 1.65 -5.61
CA TRP A 86 8.33 0.46 -4.81
C TRP A 86 7.76 0.59 -3.40
N ARG A 87 8.03 1.70 -2.71
CA ARG A 87 7.53 1.98 -1.34
C ARG A 87 6.00 2.02 -1.27
N ALA A 88 5.33 2.57 -2.29
CA ALA A 88 3.87 2.56 -2.40
C ALA A 88 3.29 1.16 -2.65
N GLY A 89 4.11 0.21 -3.13
CA GLY A 89 3.69 -1.15 -3.45
C GLY A 89 3.33 -1.98 -2.21
N LYS A 90 2.26 -2.79 -2.32
CA LYS A 90 1.85 -3.76 -1.28
C LYS A 90 2.98 -4.71 -0.88
N TRP A 91 3.84 -5.10 -1.82
CA TRP A 91 4.96 -5.99 -1.54
C TRP A 91 5.96 -5.34 -0.58
N SER A 92 6.38 -4.10 -0.84
CA SER A 92 7.25 -3.34 0.07
C SER A 92 6.63 -3.18 1.45
N GLY A 93 5.34 -2.83 1.52
CA GLY A 93 4.61 -2.76 2.79
C GLY A 93 4.58 -4.08 3.55
N ASN A 94 4.39 -5.22 2.87
CA ASN A 94 4.43 -6.54 3.50
C ASN A 94 5.83 -6.89 4.00
N LEU A 95 6.87 -6.47 3.29
CA LEU A 95 8.24 -6.67 3.69
C LEU A 95 8.59 -5.86 4.96
N SER A 96 8.18 -4.60 5.00
CA SER A 96 8.30 -3.73 6.18
C SER A 96 7.53 -4.30 7.38
N LYS A 97 6.32 -4.83 7.17
CA LYS A 97 5.57 -5.54 8.21
C LYS A 97 6.32 -6.76 8.73
N ARG A 98 6.95 -7.55 7.86
CA ARG A 98 7.75 -8.72 8.26
C ARG A 98 8.98 -8.28 9.08
N LYS A 99 9.65 -7.21 8.67
CA LYS A 99 10.78 -6.62 9.43
C LYS A 99 10.33 -6.13 10.81
N LEU A 100 9.21 -5.41 10.89
CA LEU A 100 8.64 -4.92 12.14
C LEU A 100 8.24 -6.07 13.08
N ARG A 101 7.62 -7.12 12.55
CA ARG A 101 7.27 -8.32 13.34
C ARG A 101 8.49 -9.01 13.91
N ARG A 102 9.60 -9.09 13.15
CA ARG A 102 10.85 -9.66 13.64
C ARG A 102 11.49 -8.81 14.74
N LYS A 103 11.36 -7.47 14.67
CA LYS A 103 11.88 -6.52 15.67
C LYS A 103 10.99 -6.39 16.92
N MET A 104 9.76 -6.91 16.89
CA MET A 104 8.76 -6.70 17.94
C MET A 104 9.18 -7.29 19.28
N SER A 105 9.22 -6.43 20.31
CA SER A 105 9.50 -6.79 21.71
C SER A 105 8.34 -7.58 22.33
N ASP A 106 8.57 -8.23 23.46
CA ASP A 106 7.54 -9.00 24.14
C ASP A 106 6.37 -8.14 24.64
N PHE A 107 6.67 -6.97 25.21
CA PHE A 107 5.65 -6.02 25.63
C PHE A 107 4.78 -5.53 24.46
N ASP A 108 5.34 -5.38 23.26
CA ASP A 108 4.57 -5.06 22.06
C ASP A 108 3.65 -6.21 21.63
N ARG A 109 4.04 -7.47 21.87
CA ARG A 109 3.19 -8.65 21.62
C ARG A 109 2.02 -8.68 22.59
N PHE A 110 2.23 -8.34 23.85
CA PHE A 110 1.16 -8.20 24.85
C PHE A 110 0.13 -7.14 24.41
N LYS A 111 0.59 -5.93 24.06
CA LYS A 111 -0.27 -4.86 23.53
C LYS A 111 -1.04 -5.31 22.27
N LEU A 112 -0.34 -5.96 21.33
CA LEU A 112 -0.95 -6.47 20.10
C LEU A 112 -2.02 -7.55 20.38
N ARG A 113 -1.78 -8.44 21.35
CA ARG A 113 -2.73 -9.50 21.75
C ARG A 113 -4.02 -8.89 22.27
N ASN A 114 -3.93 -7.93 23.20
CA ASN A 114 -5.10 -7.28 23.80
C ASN A 114 -5.90 -6.50 22.75
N ALA A 115 -5.23 -5.72 21.90
CA ALA A 115 -5.89 -4.99 20.81
C ALA A 115 -6.57 -5.93 19.80
N ARG A 116 -5.97 -7.09 19.49
CA ARG A 116 -6.57 -8.12 18.62
C ARG A 116 -7.81 -8.74 19.25
N LYS A 117 -7.79 -9.04 20.56
CA LYS A 117 -8.94 -9.59 21.28
C LYS A 117 -10.14 -8.64 21.19
N ALA A 118 -9.94 -7.36 21.50
CA ALA A 118 -10.97 -6.33 21.39
C ALA A 118 -11.53 -6.20 19.96
N ARG A 119 -10.66 -6.11 18.95
CA ARG A 119 -11.08 -6.03 17.54
C ARG A 119 -11.89 -7.25 17.09
N ASN A 120 -11.46 -8.45 17.50
CA ASN A 120 -12.10 -9.69 17.08
C ASN A 120 -13.47 -9.88 17.73
N ALA A 121 -13.67 -9.41 18.96
CA ALA A 121 -14.98 -9.40 19.61
C ALA A 121 -15.99 -8.57 18.79
N LEU A 122 -15.62 -7.32 18.45
CA LEU A 122 -16.46 -6.43 17.63
C LEU A 122 -16.76 -7.01 16.24
N ARG A 123 -15.73 -7.56 15.57
CA ARG A 123 -15.89 -8.20 14.25
C ARG A 123 -16.89 -9.36 14.32
N THR A 124 -16.78 -10.20 15.35
CA THR A 124 -17.61 -11.40 15.49
C THR A 124 -19.06 -11.02 15.81
N ALA A 125 -19.28 -10.04 16.68
CA ALA A 125 -20.60 -9.51 16.96
C ALA A 125 -21.30 -8.99 15.69
N GLU A 126 -20.61 -8.18 14.88
CA GLU A 126 -21.18 -7.65 13.63
C GLU A 126 -21.40 -8.76 12.59
N TYR A 127 -20.48 -9.72 12.48
CA TYR A 127 -20.65 -10.87 11.60
C TYR A 127 -21.91 -11.69 11.96
N LEU A 128 -22.11 -11.99 13.25
CA LEU A 128 -23.29 -12.74 13.71
C LEU A 128 -24.58 -11.95 13.49
N ARG A 129 -24.56 -10.63 13.68
CA ARG A 129 -25.69 -9.74 13.36
C ARG A 129 -26.04 -9.80 11.87
N LEU A 130 -25.05 -9.70 10.98
CA LEU A 130 -25.24 -9.79 9.53
C LEU A 130 -25.76 -11.17 9.11
N MET A 131 -25.24 -12.25 9.69
CA MET A 131 -25.72 -13.61 9.43
C MET A 131 -27.17 -13.80 9.87
N LYS A 132 -27.53 -13.32 11.07
CA LYS A 132 -28.93 -13.37 11.57
C LYS A 132 -29.88 -12.57 10.67
N ALA A 133 -29.45 -11.39 10.21
CA ALA A 133 -30.22 -10.58 9.28
C ALA A 133 -30.39 -11.26 7.91
N ALA A 134 -29.33 -11.87 7.37
CA ALA A 134 -29.36 -12.63 6.12
C ALA A 134 -30.31 -13.84 6.24
N LYS A 135 -30.24 -14.59 7.35
CA LYS A 135 -31.15 -15.71 7.64
C LYS A 135 -32.61 -15.25 7.68
N ARG A 136 -32.93 -14.22 8.47
CA ARG A 136 -34.28 -13.64 8.54
C ARG A 136 -34.79 -13.16 7.18
N ARG A 137 -33.91 -12.56 6.35
CA ARG A 137 -34.24 -12.14 4.98
C ARG A 137 -34.58 -13.34 4.10
N SER A 138 -33.79 -14.40 4.16
CA SER A 138 -34.04 -15.64 3.41
C SER A 138 -35.36 -16.31 3.82
N GLU A 139 -35.66 -16.37 5.12
CA GLU A 139 -36.91 -16.92 5.65
C GLU A 139 -38.12 -16.08 5.23
N ARG A 140 -38.00 -14.75 5.24
CA ARG A 140 -39.05 -13.84 4.74
C ARG A 140 -39.31 -14.08 3.25
N LEU A 141 -38.27 -14.21 2.43
CA LEU A 141 -38.40 -14.50 1.01
C LEU A 141 -39.07 -15.87 0.78
N ARG A 142 -38.68 -16.91 1.55
CA ARG A 142 -39.31 -18.24 1.49
C ARG A 142 -40.80 -18.18 1.83
N ARG A 143 -41.17 -17.48 2.90
CA ARG A 143 -42.57 -17.28 3.31
C ARG A 143 -43.38 -16.52 2.26
N ASN A 144 -42.86 -15.41 1.75
CA ASN A 144 -43.53 -14.64 0.71
C ASN A 144 -43.72 -15.45 -0.58
N SER A 145 -42.72 -16.26 -0.96
CA SER A 145 -42.85 -17.18 -2.10
C SER A 145 -43.88 -18.28 -1.86
N ALA A 146 -44.00 -18.81 -0.64
CA ALA A 146 -45.01 -19.81 -0.30
C ALA A 146 -46.43 -19.21 -0.35
N LYS A 147 -46.61 -18.01 0.24
CA LYS A 147 -47.89 -17.26 0.18
C LYS A 147 -48.34 -17.00 -1.26
N TRP A 148 -47.40 -16.57 -2.12
CA TRP A 148 -47.66 -16.36 -3.55
C TRP A 148 -48.12 -17.64 -4.27
N ARG A 149 -47.50 -18.79 -3.97
CA ARG A 149 -47.92 -20.08 -4.56
C ARG A 149 -49.34 -20.48 -4.13
N ILE A 150 -49.69 -20.24 -2.86
CA ILE A 150 -51.00 -20.56 -2.30
C ILE A 150 -52.09 -19.64 -2.90
N SER A 151 -51.85 -18.33 -2.96
CA SER A 151 -52.81 -17.38 -3.55
C SER A 151 -53.08 -17.68 -5.03
N LYS A 152 -52.04 -18.08 -5.77
CA LYS A 152 -52.18 -18.52 -7.18
C LYS A 152 -53.05 -19.78 -7.32
N LYS A 153 -52.99 -20.72 -6.36
CA LYS A 153 -53.80 -21.95 -6.37
C LYS A 153 -55.28 -21.69 -6.04
N LEU A 154 -55.56 -20.68 -5.21
CA LEU A 154 -56.91 -20.34 -4.72
C LEU A 154 -57.64 -19.26 -5.56
N GLY A 155 -57.09 -18.81 -6.70
CA GLY A 155 -57.73 -17.82 -7.57
C GLY A 155 -57.88 -16.40 -7.00
N LYS A 156 -57.22 -16.09 -5.86
CA LYS A 156 -57.29 -14.78 -5.19
C LYS A 156 -56.35 -13.75 -5.87
N PRO A 157 -56.59 -12.43 -5.72
CA PRO A 157 -55.72 -11.39 -6.29
C PRO A 157 -54.25 -11.66 -5.96
N ILE A 158 -53.43 -11.81 -7.00
CA ILE A 158 -52.05 -12.30 -6.87
C ILE A 158 -51.16 -11.15 -6.35
N PRO A 159 -50.53 -11.27 -5.17
CA PRO A 159 -49.55 -10.29 -4.73
C PRO A 159 -48.31 -10.34 -5.62
N ASP A 160 -47.61 -9.22 -5.82
CA ASP A 160 -46.44 -9.14 -6.70
C ASP A 160 -45.44 -10.28 -6.46
N LYS A 161 -45.00 -10.95 -7.53
CA LYS A 161 -44.01 -12.03 -7.46
C LYS A 161 -42.78 -11.54 -6.69
N PRO A 162 -42.31 -12.26 -5.65
CA PRO A 162 -41.16 -11.81 -4.86
C PRO A 162 -39.96 -11.68 -5.79
N LYS A 163 -39.52 -10.43 -6.03
CA LYS A 163 -38.35 -10.14 -6.87
C LYS A 163 -37.15 -10.88 -6.28
N LYS A 164 -36.52 -11.77 -7.06
CA LYS A 164 -35.26 -12.42 -6.66
C LYS A 164 -34.25 -11.30 -6.30
N PRO A 165 -33.44 -11.45 -5.24
CA PRO A 165 -32.37 -10.51 -4.98
C PRO A 165 -31.53 -10.40 -6.26
N VAL A 166 -31.31 -9.16 -6.71
CA VAL A 166 -30.56 -8.87 -7.94
C VAL A 166 -29.24 -9.63 -7.90
N THR A 167 -29.07 -10.56 -8.84
CA THR A 167 -27.86 -11.38 -8.97
C THR A 167 -26.62 -10.50 -9.08
N GLU A 168 -25.53 -10.90 -8.45
CA GLU A 168 -24.26 -10.18 -8.28
C GLU A 168 -23.68 -9.51 -9.56
N LYS A 169 -24.08 -9.95 -10.76
CA LYS A 169 -23.69 -9.35 -12.04
C LYS A 169 -24.06 -7.85 -12.17
N LYS A 170 -25.16 -7.37 -11.58
CA LYS A 170 -25.57 -5.95 -11.68
C LYS A 170 -24.89 -5.02 -10.65
N LEU A 171 -24.25 -5.59 -9.62
CA LEU A 171 -23.50 -4.82 -8.61
C LEU A 171 -22.05 -4.54 -9.06
N LYS A 172 -21.49 -5.38 -9.94
CA LYS A 172 -20.16 -5.18 -10.54
C LYS A 172 -20.15 -4.12 -11.63
N SER A 173 -21.24 -3.93 -12.38
CA SER A 173 -21.33 -2.88 -13.42
C SER A 173 -21.47 -1.46 -12.86
N ARG A 174 -21.91 -1.30 -11.60
CA ARG A 174 -22.01 0.01 -10.92
C ARG A 174 -20.71 0.48 -10.27
N ARG A 175 -19.58 -0.23 -10.45
CA ARG A 175 -18.26 0.15 -9.90
C ARG A 175 -17.42 1.05 -10.80
N VAL A 176 -17.96 1.51 -11.92
CA VAL A 176 -17.27 2.46 -12.81
C VAL A 176 -18.09 3.74 -12.85
N THR A 177 -17.77 4.64 -11.92
CA THR A 177 -17.85 6.11 -11.99
C THR A 177 -17.82 6.63 -10.57
N SER A 178 -16.66 7.13 -10.14
CA SER A 178 -16.53 7.88 -8.90
C SER A 178 -17.28 9.21 -9.05
N PRO A 179 -18.27 9.56 -8.22
CA PRO A 179 -18.87 10.89 -8.29
C PRO A 179 -17.86 11.93 -7.79
N LYS A 180 -17.61 12.92 -8.64
CA LYS A 180 -16.85 14.15 -8.38
C LYS A 180 -17.41 14.82 -7.11
N VAL A 181 -16.57 15.04 -6.09
CA VAL A 181 -16.97 15.70 -4.84
C VAL A 181 -17.35 17.15 -5.16
N LYS A 182 -18.64 17.47 -5.07
CA LYS A 182 -19.13 18.86 -5.05
C LYS A 182 -18.88 19.44 -3.66
N THR A 183 -18.02 20.44 -3.58
CA THR A 183 -17.86 21.32 -2.41
C THR A 183 -19.12 22.13 -2.20
N LEU A 184 -19.73 22.06 -1.02
CA LEU A 184 -20.74 23.02 -0.57
C LEU A 184 -20.12 23.94 0.48
N LYS A 185 -20.16 25.24 0.16
CA LYS A 185 -19.78 26.35 1.03
C LYS A 185 -20.77 26.47 2.20
N SER A 186 -20.20 26.84 3.35
CA SER A 186 -20.76 27.75 4.36
C SER A 186 -21.95 27.28 5.22
N VAL A 187 -21.66 26.96 6.49
CA VAL A 187 -22.42 27.51 7.64
C VAL A 187 -21.44 27.97 8.72
N LYS A 188 -21.53 29.26 9.05
CA LYS A 188 -20.89 29.97 10.17
C LYS A 188 -21.00 29.16 11.47
N GLY A 189 -19.89 28.91 12.15
CA GLY A 189 -19.94 28.28 13.49
C GLY A 189 -18.61 27.75 14.05
N LYS A 190 -17.56 27.62 13.23
CA LYS A 190 -16.26 27.06 13.68
C LYS A 190 -15.18 28.09 14.04
N ALA A 191 -15.42 29.38 13.82
CA ALA A 191 -14.42 30.44 14.05
C ALA A 191 -14.23 30.83 15.53
N LYS A 192 -15.07 30.36 16.47
CA LYS A 192 -14.93 30.68 17.90
C LYS A 192 -14.21 29.62 18.73
N LEU A 193 -14.01 28.40 18.22
CA LEU A 193 -13.37 27.32 18.99
C LEU A 193 -11.85 27.21 18.75
N THR A 194 -11.34 27.73 17.63
CA THR A 194 -9.91 27.69 17.29
C THR A 194 -9.09 28.81 17.93
N LYS A 195 -9.72 29.90 18.41
CA LYS A 195 -9.04 30.94 19.20
C LYS A 195 -8.85 30.59 20.68
N LYS A 196 -9.59 29.62 21.23
CA LYS A 196 -9.49 29.24 22.66
C LYS A 196 -8.43 28.16 22.93
N VAL A 197 -8.00 27.42 21.91
CA VAL A 197 -6.94 26.38 22.03
C VAL A 197 -5.54 26.93 21.73
N GLN A 198 -5.42 28.01 20.94
CA GLN A 198 -4.12 28.66 20.68
C GLN A 198 -3.62 29.58 21.80
N LYS A 199 -4.42 29.85 22.84
CA LYS A 199 -4.04 30.72 23.97
C LYS A 199 -3.40 29.97 25.16
N VAL A 200 -3.28 28.63 25.10
CA VAL A 200 -2.82 27.80 26.25
C VAL A 200 -1.45 27.13 26.01
N ALA A 201 -0.84 27.29 24.82
CA ALA A 201 0.48 26.71 24.51
C ALA A 201 1.52 27.78 24.09
N GLY A 202 1.40 28.98 24.64
CA GLY A 202 2.37 30.07 24.45
C GLY A 202 3.58 29.91 25.36
N GLY A 203 4.47 28.97 25.06
CA GLY A 203 5.85 28.94 25.56
C GLY A 203 6.80 29.16 24.40
N LYS A 204 7.42 30.36 24.30
CA LYS A 204 8.40 30.70 23.25
C LYS A 204 9.65 29.80 23.37
N PRO A 205 10.14 29.16 22.30
CA PRO A 205 11.53 28.74 22.25
C PRO A 205 12.43 29.95 21.92
N LYS A 206 13.41 30.19 22.79
CA LYS A 206 14.44 31.23 22.71
C LYS A 206 15.34 30.94 21.49
N VAL A 207 15.37 31.84 20.52
CA VAL A 207 16.31 31.80 19.38
C VAL A 207 17.62 32.44 19.84
N GLU A 208 18.64 31.63 20.09
CA GLU A 208 20.01 32.10 20.24
C GLU A 208 20.58 32.49 18.87
N LYS A 209 20.92 33.77 18.71
CA LYS A 209 21.64 34.31 17.57
C LYS A 209 23.12 33.95 17.72
N SER A 210 23.62 33.00 16.94
CA SER A 210 25.07 32.87 16.71
C SER A 210 25.52 34.01 15.79
N LYS A 211 26.17 35.02 16.37
CA LYS A 211 26.86 36.08 15.62
C LYS A 211 28.04 35.47 14.84
N ALA A 212 28.14 35.84 13.56
CA ALA A 212 29.33 35.65 12.78
C ALA A 212 30.46 36.53 13.35
N THR A 213 31.59 35.92 13.72
CA THR A 213 32.84 36.63 13.98
C THR A 213 33.89 36.13 13.01
N THR A 214 34.33 37.06 12.19
CA THR A 214 35.48 37.05 11.29
C THR A 214 36.76 36.62 12.02
N GLY A 215 37.31 35.47 11.64
CA GLY A 215 38.64 35.03 12.06
C GLY A 215 39.71 35.76 11.26
N LYS A 216 40.28 36.79 11.87
CA LYS A 216 41.42 37.57 11.39
C LYS A 216 42.69 36.71 11.46
N ALA A 217 43.45 36.73 10.38
CA ALA A 217 44.80 36.17 10.30
C ALA A 217 45.71 36.74 11.39
N SER A 218 46.50 35.88 12.02
CA SER A 218 47.79 36.27 12.62
C SER A 218 48.73 35.06 12.61
N ALA A 219 49.84 35.24 11.91
CA ALA A 219 51.00 34.36 11.88
C ALA A 219 51.83 34.51 13.17
N LYS A 220 52.56 33.45 13.56
CA LYS A 220 54.02 33.47 13.85
C LYS A 220 54.55 32.09 14.33
N PRO A 221 55.87 31.86 14.35
CA PRO A 221 56.49 30.61 13.88
C PRO A 221 57.28 29.82 14.94
N GLN A 222 57.73 28.63 14.52
CA GLN A 222 58.93 27.86 14.95
C GLN A 222 59.11 27.44 16.42
N LYS A 223 59.23 26.12 16.63
CA LYS A 223 60.51 25.46 16.93
C LYS A 223 60.48 24.02 16.43
#